data_AF-A0A8H3IYI1-F1
#
_entry.id   AF-A0A8H3IYI1-F1
#
_cell.length_a   1.000
_cell.length_b   1.000
_cell.length_c   1.000
_cell.angle_alpha   90.00
_cell.angle_beta   90.00
_cell.angle_gamma   90.00
#
_symmetry.space_group_name_H-M   'P 1'
#
loop_
_entity.id
_entity.type
_entity.pdbx_description
1 polymer ?
#
loop_
_entity_poly.entity_id
_entity_poly.type
_entity_poly.pdbx_seq_one_letter_code
_entity_poly.pdbx_strand_id
1 'polypeptide(L)'
;MLSFLTHPPPRTPRAHLHTYSTEDSTSHTTFLPSSSSSSSATSPSSKSLLRSTQRPGPSIHDPPYHWHKHQTEHFTIESGTFLAVLDGHEHTFHPGQVCTIPPGRYHTYRNGSPDKELTFRIDFDPQEKGRDEAFFRNVYAYVEDCRRAGVRPSIFQLCLWLYVFDCYLALPGPGGLARGVSEWLVWVLGVVVGKRLLGMRESYPEYYAGDINRVLGGRDAGKKEL
;
A
#
# COMPACT_ATOMS: atom_id res chain seq x y z
N MET A 1 10.20 28.98 -5.30
CA MET A 1 10.94 27.93 -4.58
C MET A 1 10.57 26.59 -5.22
N LEU A 2 11.47 25.94 -5.97
CA LEU A 2 11.45 24.57 -6.55
C LEU A 2 10.12 23.91 -7.03
N SER A 3 8.98 24.58 -7.04
CA SER A 3 7.66 24.01 -7.32
C SER A 3 7.49 23.53 -8.76
N PHE A 4 8.35 23.99 -9.67
CA PHE A 4 8.42 23.46 -11.04
C PHE A 4 8.97 22.03 -11.09
N LEU A 5 9.67 21.56 -10.04
CA LEU A 5 10.07 20.15 -9.90
C LEU A 5 8.92 19.27 -9.41
N THR A 6 7.80 19.88 -9.03
CA THR A 6 6.59 19.17 -8.61
C THR A 6 5.49 19.45 -9.62
N HIS A 7 5.22 18.50 -10.52
CA HIS A 7 4.04 18.50 -11.36
C HIS A 7 3.03 17.49 -10.80
N PRO A 8 2.31 17.83 -9.71
CA PRO A 8 1.30 16.93 -9.18
C PRO A 8 0.18 16.76 -10.23
N PRO A 9 -0.37 15.55 -10.40
CA PRO A 9 -1.55 15.38 -11.23
C PRO A 9 -2.74 16.15 -10.60
N PRO A 10 -3.76 16.51 -11.40
CA PRO A 10 -5.06 16.88 -10.86
C PRO A 10 -5.56 15.77 -9.93
N ARG A 11 -5.80 16.10 -8.65
CA ARG A 11 -6.26 15.12 -7.67
C ARG A 11 -7.77 14.95 -7.75
N THR A 12 -8.23 13.73 -7.93
CA THR A 12 -9.65 13.41 -7.94
C THR A 12 -10.14 13.19 -6.49
N PRO A 13 -11.15 13.93 -6.00
CA PRO A 13 -11.72 13.68 -4.68
C PRO A 13 -12.36 12.29 -4.59
N ARG A 14 -11.75 11.39 -3.82
CA ARG A 14 -12.17 9.99 -3.62
C ARG A 14 -12.19 9.57 -2.14
N ALA A 15 -11.81 10.44 -1.22
CA ALA A 15 -11.75 10.15 0.22
C ALA A 15 -13.07 9.65 0.82
N HIS A 16 -14.21 10.06 0.25
CA HIS A 16 -15.56 9.66 0.67
C HIS A 16 -16.00 8.30 0.12
N LEU A 17 -15.26 7.72 -0.82
CA LEU A 17 -15.61 6.47 -1.47
C LEU A 17 -15.14 5.28 -0.64
N HIS A 18 -16.06 4.36 -0.35
CA HIS A 18 -15.72 3.04 0.21
C HIS A 18 -15.15 2.10 -0.85
N THR A 19 -15.72 2.15 -2.04
CA THR A 19 -15.23 1.41 -3.22
C THR A 19 -14.90 2.41 -4.31
N TYR A 20 -13.73 2.28 -4.92
CA TYR A 20 -13.44 2.98 -6.15
C TYR A 20 -12.75 2.06 -7.16
N SER A 21 -12.94 2.39 -8.43
CA SER A 21 -12.34 1.69 -9.54
C SER A 21 -11.09 2.41 -10.04
N THR A 22 -10.16 1.61 -10.53
CA THR A 22 -8.88 2.03 -11.11
C THR A 22 -8.72 1.37 -12.48
N GLU A 23 -7.77 1.84 -13.29
CA GLU A 23 -7.46 1.22 -14.58
C GLU A 23 -8.69 1.08 -15.50
N ASP A 24 -9.39 2.19 -15.73
CA ASP A 24 -10.56 2.25 -16.60
C ASP A 24 -11.69 1.29 -16.17
N SER A 25 -11.79 1.08 -14.86
CA SER A 25 -12.77 0.22 -14.18
C SER A 25 -12.58 -1.29 -14.35
N THR A 26 -11.35 -1.70 -14.60
CA THR A 26 -10.96 -3.12 -14.66
C THR A 26 -10.43 -3.66 -13.34
N SER A 27 -10.11 -2.78 -12.39
CA SER A 27 -9.67 -3.13 -11.05
C SER A 27 -10.46 -2.34 -10.01
N HIS A 28 -10.69 -2.94 -8.84
CA HIS A 28 -11.52 -2.36 -7.78
C HIS A 28 -10.87 -2.53 -6.41
N THR A 29 -10.98 -1.50 -5.58
CA THR A 29 -10.62 -1.58 -4.15
C THR A 29 -11.81 -1.17 -3.31
N THR A 30 -12.20 -2.03 -2.38
CA THR A 30 -13.23 -1.77 -1.38
C THR A 30 -12.59 -1.75 0.01
N PHE A 31 -12.64 -0.60 0.69
CA PHE A 31 -12.23 -0.46 2.08
C PHE A 31 -13.33 -0.99 3.01
N LEU A 32 -12.98 -1.96 3.83
CA LEU A 32 -13.92 -2.66 4.69
C LEU A 32 -13.97 -1.98 6.07
N PRO A 33 -15.17 -1.62 6.55
CA PRO A 33 -15.31 -0.96 7.84
C PRO A 33 -14.75 -1.84 8.95
N SER A 34 -14.16 -1.23 9.97
CA SER A 34 -13.93 -1.92 11.24
C SER A 34 -15.30 -2.23 11.81
N SER A 35 -15.66 -3.51 11.93
CA SER A 35 -16.96 -3.89 12.46
C SER A 35 -17.15 -3.27 13.85
N SER A 36 -18.01 -2.25 13.95
CA SER A 36 -18.60 -1.86 15.22
C SER A 36 -19.56 -2.97 15.63
N SER A 37 -19.22 -3.67 16.70
CA SER A 37 -20.08 -4.51 17.55
C SER A 37 -21.56 -4.65 17.11
N SER A 38 -21.87 -5.55 16.17
CA SER A 38 -23.23 -6.07 16.03
C SER A 38 -23.22 -7.49 15.43
N SER A 39 -23.21 -8.44 16.35
CA SER A 39 -23.85 -9.75 16.36
C SER A 39 -24.33 -10.37 15.04
N SER A 40 -23.76 -11.56 14.77
CA SER A 40 -24.33 -12.75 14.12
C SER A 40 -23.62 -13.20 12.83
N ALA A 41 -23.40 -14.51 12.77
CA ALA A 41 -22.78 -15.32 11.72
C ALA A 41 -21.24 -15.41 11.72
N THR A 42 -20.78 -16.55 12.23
CA THR A 42 -19.61 -17.34 11.82
C THR A 42 -19.01 -16.93 10.46
N SER A 43 -18.08 -15.97 10.47
CA SER A 43 -17.14 -15.73 9.37
C SER A 43 -15.87 -15.10 9.94
N PRO A 44 -14.67 -15.57 9.55
CA PRO A 44 -13.39 -15.03 10.06
C PRO A 44 -13.08 -13.59 9.58
N SER A 45 -14.05 -12.83 9.05
CA SER A 45 -13.83 -11.65 8.21
C SER A 45 -13.94 -10.27 8.88
N SER A 46 -13.88 -10.16 10.21
CA SER A 46 -13.95 -8.86 10.91
C SER A 46 -12.62 -8.06 10.86
N LYS A 47 -11.52 -8.67 10.42
CA LYS A 47 -10.17 -8.08 10.46
C LYS A 47 -9.71 -7.40 9.17
N SER A 48 -10.39 -7.62 8.05
CA SER A 48 -9.87 -7.18 6.75
C SER A 48 -9.91 -5.69 6.58
N LEU A 49 -8.83 -5.15 6.01
CA LEU A 49 -8.72 -3.74 5.68
C LEU A 49 -9.40 -3.45 4.35
N LEU A 50 -9.01 -4.20 3.31
CA LEU A 50 -9.50 -3.97 1.97
C LEU A 50 -9.74 -5.28 1.23
N ARG A 51 -10.65 -5.22 0.27
CA ARG A 51 -10.87 -6.23 -0.75
C ARG A 51 -10.39 -5.65 -2.08
N SER A 52 -9.52 -6.37 -2.78
CA SER A 52 -8.97 -5.97 -4.06
C SER A 52 -9.39 -6.95 -5.13
N THR A 53 -9.91 -6.43 -6.25
CA THR A 53 -10.13 -7.18 -7.49
C THR A 53 -9.18 -6.63 -8.56
N GLN A 54 -8.44 -7.51 -9.21
CA GLN A 54 -7.45 -7.19 -10.23
C GLN A 54 -7.77 -7.93 -11.53
N ARG A 55 -7.72 -7.22 -12.66
CA ARG A 55 -7.73 -7.83 -13.99
C ARG A 55 -6.47 -8.66 -14.27
N PRO A 56 -6.46 -9.49 -15.32
CA PRO A 56 -5.23 -10.06 -15.85
C PRO A 56 -4.22 -8.99 -16.33
N GLY A 57 -2.94 -9.31 -16.20
CA GLY A 57 -1.83 -8.45 -16.60
C GLY A 57 -1.39 -7.46 -15.52
N PRO A 58 -0.45 -6.55 -15.84
CA PRO A 58 0.10 -5.60 -14.87
C PRO A 58 -0.99 -4.67 -14.33
N SER A 59 -1.02 -4.49 -13.01
CA SER A 59 -1.96 -3.59 -12.33
C SER A 59 -1.23 -2.54 -11.50
N ILE A 60 -1.85 -1.38 -11.29
CA ILE A 60 -1.36 -0.40 -10.30
C ILE A 60 -1.43 -0.92 -8.85
N HIS A 61 -2.16 -2.02 -8.61
CA HIS A 61 -2.24 -2.70 -7.32
C HIS A 61 -1.13 -3.74 -7.13
N ASP A 62 -0.30 -4.00 -8.15
CA ASP A 62 0.86 -4.88 -8.06
C ASP A 62 2.01 -4.07 -7.44
N PRO A 63 2.40 -4.33 -6.19
CA PRO A 63 3.47 -3.58 -5.56
C PRO A 63 4.82 -3.91 -6.24
N PRO A 64 5.81 -3.02 -6.17
CA PRO A 64 7.18 -3.40 -6.48
C PRO A 64 7.67 -4.47 -5.50
N TYR A 65 8.78 -5.16 -5.81
CA TYR A 65 9.40 -6.08 -4.87
C TYR A 65 9.92 -5.31 -3.63
N HIS A 66 9.39 -5.64 -2.45
CA HIS A 66 9.54 -4.82 -1.23
C HIS A 66 9.53 -5.65 0.05
N TRP A 67 9.66 -5.01 1.20
CA TRP A 67 9.53 -5.61 2.53
C TRP A 67 8.98 -4.60 3.54
N HIS A 68 8.38 -5.11 4.60
CA HIS A 68 7.93 -4.32 5.74
C HIS A 68 8.80 -4.57 6.96
N LYS A 69 9.13 -3.53 7.71
CA LYS A 69 10.02 -3.66 8.88
C LYS A 69 9.35 -4.33 10.08
N HIS A 70 8.08 -4.04 10.31
CA HIS A 70 7.35 -4.48 11.51
C HIS A 70 6.00 -5.15 11.19
N GLN A 71 5.53 -5.05 9.95
CA GLN A 71 4.18 -5.45 9.57
C GLN A 71 4.13 -6.90 9.10
N THR A 72 3.07 -7.61 9.51
CA THR A 72 2.66 -8.88 8.91
C THR A 72 1.47 -8.62 8.01
N GLU A 73 1.47 -9.20 6.82
CA GLU A 73 0.34 -9.13 5.89
C GLU A 73 -0.30 -10.50 5.72
N HIS A 74 -1.63 -10.54 5.65
CA HIS A 74 -2.36 -11.74 5.26
C HIS A 74 -3.23 -11.47 4.05
N PHE A 75 -3.09 -12.30 3.01
CA PHE A 75 -3.89 -12.24 1.80
C PHE A 75 -4.82 -13.46 1.75
N THR A 76 -6.11 -13.25 1.97
CA THR A 76 -7.14 -14.29 1.86
C THR A 76 -7.68 -14.31 0.43
N ILE A 77 -7.47 -15.39 -0.31
CA ILE A 77 -7.85 -15.48 -1.72
C ILE A 77 -9.31 -15.90 -1.84
N GLU A 78 -10.11 -15.12 -2.56
CA GLU A 78 -11.55 -15.37 -2.73
C GLU A 78 -11.89 -15.94 -4.10
N SER A 79 -11.20 -15.48 -5.16
CA SER A 79 -11.36 -15.98 -6.53
C SER A 79 -10.08 -15.81 -7.34
N GLY A 80 -9.89 -16.61 -8.39
CA GLY A 80 -8.76 -16.47 -9.30
C GLY A 80 -7.47 -17.12 -8.79
N THR A 81 -6.33 -16.61 -9.25
CA THR A 81 -4.99 -17.14 -8.94
C THR A 81 -4.10 -16.02 -8.44
N PHE A 82 -3.67 -16.10 -7.19
CA PHE A 82 -2.75 -15.14 -6.57
C PHE A 82 -1.33 -15.69 -6.69
N LEU A 83 -0.47 -14.99 -7.43
CA LEU A 83 0.94 -15.36 -7.54
C LEU A 83 1.76 -14.41 -6.67
N ALA A 84 2.37 -14.94 -5.62
CA ALA A 84 3.35 -14.24 -4.79
C ALA A 84 4.77 -14.62 -5.20
N VAL A 85 5.69 -13.67 -5.17
CA VAL A 85 7.13 -13.96 -5.15
C VAL A 85 7.60 -13.68 -3.73
N LEU A 86 8.04 -14.69 -2.99
CA LEU A 86 8.54 -14.58 -1.62
C LEU A 86 10.02 -14.94 -1.61
N ASP A 87 10.87 -13.99 -1.23
CA ASP A 87 12.32 -14.12 -1.16
C ASP A 87 12.95 -14.75 -2.42
N GLY A 88 12.41 -14.36 -3.59
CA GLY A 88 12.85 -14.80 -4.91
C GLY A 88 12.16 -16.06 -5.43
N HIS A 89 11.26 -16.67 -4.67
CA HIS A 89 10.56 -17.90 -5.04
C HIS A 89 9.08 -17.65 -5.33
N GLU A 90 8.58 -18.20 -6.43
CA GLU A 90 7.15 -18.10 -6.77
C GLU A 90 6.31 -19.07 -5.93
N HIS A 91 5.18 -18.56 -5.44
CA HIS A 91 4.16 -19.29 -4.71
C HIS A 91 2.78 -18.94 -5.25
N THR A 92 1.99 -19.96 -5.56
CA THR A 92 0.63 -19.77 -6.08
C THR A 92 -0.40 -20.11 -5.01
N PHE A 93 -1.38 -19.24 -4.84
CA PHE A 93 -2.51 -19.40 -3.94
C PHE A 93 -3.83 -19.33 -4.71
N HIS A 94 -4.78 -20.14 -4.26
CA HIS A 94 -6.08 -20.36 -4.85
C HIS A 94 -7.20 -20.05 -3.85
N PRO A 95 -8.48 -19.99 -4.29
CA PRO A 95 -9.59 -19.62 -3.43
C PRO A 95 -9.66 -20.46 -2.15
N GLY A 96 -9.87 -19.77 -1.02
CA GLY A 96 -9.90 -20.37 0.32
C GLY A 96 -8.53 -20.49 1.01
N GLN A 97 -7.43 -20.24 0.29
CA GLN A 97 -6.08 -20.22 0.86
C GLN A 97 -5.70 -18.83 1.38
N VAL A 98 -4.73 -18.80 2.29
CA VAL A 98 -4.18 -17.57 2.87
C VAL A 98 -2.67 -17.53 2.62
N CYS A 99 -2.20 -16.47 1.97
CA CYS A 99 -0.78 -16.14 1.94
C CYS A 99 -0.46 -15.26 3.16
N THR A 100 0.51 -15.66 3.98
CA THR A 100 0.96 -14.86 5.14
C THR A 100 2.40 -14.44 4.92
N ILE A 101 2.66 -13.15 5.06
CA ILE A 101 3.97 -12.54 4.83
C ILE A 101 4.46 -11.94 6.16
N PRO A 102 5.41 -12.59 6.83
CA PRO A 102 5.99 -12.07 8.07
C PRO A 102 6.82 -10.80 7.85
N PRO A 103 7.11 -10.03 8.93
CA PRO A 103 7.99 -8.87 8.86
C PRO A 103 9.37 -9.24 8.32
N GLY A 104 9.92 -8.35 7.50
CA GLY A 104 11.25 -8.50 6.93
C GLY A 104 11.36 -9.55 5.82
N ARG A 105 10.26 -10.13 5.32
CA ARG A 105 10.33 -10.98 4.11
C ARG A 105 10.22 -10.12 2.87
N TYR A 106 11.04 -10.40 1.86
CA TYR A 106 10.94 -9.71 0.58
C TYR A 106 9.82 -10.31 -0.26
N HIS A 107 8.92 -9.49 -0.77
CA HIS A 107 7.75 -9.98 -1.47
C HIS A 107 7.21 -9.02 -2.54
N THR A 108 6.50 -9.61 -3.49
CA THR A 108 5.57 -8.95 -4.40
C THR A 108 4.44 -9.92 -4.70
N TYR A 109 3.33 -9.44 -5.23
CA TYR A 109 2.26 -10.28 -5.77
C TYR A 109 1.69 -9.70 -7.05
N ARG A 110 0.95 -10.53 -7.78
CA ARG A 110 0.16 -10.13 -8.95
C ARG A 110 -0.96 -11.13 -9.20
N ASN A 111 -1.86 -10.77 -10.11
CA ASN A 111 -2.73 -11.76 -10.75
C ASN A 111 -1.88 -12.77 -11.54
N GLY A 112 -1.98 -14.05 -11.13
CA GLY A 112 -1.28 -15.17 -11.76
C GLY A 112 -1.99 -15.74 -12.99
N SER A 113 -3.23 -15.35 -13.24
CA SER A 113 -4.02 -15.81 -14.39
C SER A 113 -3.80 -14.92 -15.62
N PRO A 114 -3.72 -15.51 -16.83
CA PRO A 114 -3.63 -14.74 -18.07
C PRO A 114 -4.99 -14.17 -18.52
N ASP A 115 -6.10 -14.70 -18.01
CA ASP A 115 -7.44 -14.47 -18.57
C ASP A 115 -8.56 -14.29 -17.52
N LYS A 116 -8.31 -14.59 -16.24
CA LYS A 116 -9.29 -14.48 -15.16
C LYS A 116 -8.93 -13.43 -14.14
N GLU A 117 -9.94 -12.76 -13.61
CA GLU A 117 -9.77 -11.83 -12.50
C GLU A 117 -9.35 -12.55 -11.22
N LEU A 118 -8.54 -11.87 -10.42
CA LEU A 118 -8.15 -12.25 -9.09
C LEU A 118 -8.90 -11.37 -8.09
N THR A 119 -9.51 -11.97 -7.07
CA THR A 119 -10.04 -11.23 -5.92
C THR A 119 -9.51 -11.80 -4.61
N PHE A 120 -9.06 -10.91 -3.73
CA PHE A 120 -8.53 -11.24 -2.42
C PHE A 120 -8.83 -10.14 -1.40
N ARG A 121 -8.76 -10.50 -0.12
CA ARG A 121 -8.77 -9.56 1.01
C ARG A 121 -7.38 -9.44 1.59
N ILE A 122 -7.03 -8.24 2.04
CA ILE A 122 -5.80 -7.98 2.79
C ILE A 122 -6.16 -7.68 4.24
N ASP A 123 -5.54 -8.40 5.16
CA ASP A 123 -5.60 -8.17 6.60
C ASP A 123 -4.21 -7.74 7.11
N PHE A 124 -4.22 -6.76 8.02
CA PHE A 124 -3.03 -6.23 8.71
C PHE A 124 -3.23 -6.32 10.22
N ASP A 125 -2.25 -5.82 10.99
CA ASP A 125 -2.44 -5.62 12.43
C ASP A 125 -3.63 -4.65 12.66
N PRO A 126 -4.68 -5.05 13.41
CA PRO A 126 -5.82 -4.19 13.70
C PRO A 126 -5.44 -2.83 14.32
N GLN A 127 -4.31 -2.73 15.02
CA GLN A 127 -3.82 -1.48 15.62
C GLN A 127 -3.32 -0.48 14.57
N GLU A 128 -2.84 -0.97 13.42
CA GLU A 128 -2.29 -0.15 12.33
C GLU A 128 -3.31 0.07 11.20
N LYS A 129 -4.52 -0.48 11.31
CA LYS A 129 -5.55 -0.44 10.25
C LYS A 129 -5.81 0.95 9.66
N GLY A 130 -5.89 1.99 10.50
CA GLY A 130 -6.12 3.35 10.04
C GLY A 130 -4.94 3.95 9.27
N ARG A 131 -3.72 3.55 9.64
CA ARG A 131 -2.48 3.89 8.95
C ARG A 131 -2.42 3.17 7.60
N ASP A 132 -2.69 1.88 7.55
CA ASP A 132 -2.72 1.14 6.29
C ASP A 132 -3.81 1.64 5.33
N GLU A 133 -5.00 1.99 5.85
CA GLU A 133 -6.05 2.62 5.04
C GLU A 133 -5.55 3.91 4.39
N ALA A 134 -4.89 4.77 5.18
CA ALA A 134 -4.34 6.01 4.67
C ALA A 134 -3.28 5.77 3.58
N PHE A 135 -2.43 4.73 3.73
CA PHE A 135 -1.46 4.34 2.71
C PHE A 135 -2.13 3.99 1.39
N PHE A 136 -3.00 2.96 1.39
CA PHE A 136 -3.60 2.46 0.15
C PHE A 136 -4.46 3.51 -0.55
N ARG A 137 -5.22 4.31 0.22
CA ARG A 137 -6.01 5.40 -0.34
C ARG A 137 -5.15 6.44 -1.03
N ASN A 138 -4.06 6.87 -0.40
CA ASN A 138 -3.18 7.88 -0.99
C ASN A 138 -2.43 7.32 -2.20
N VAL A 139 -1.83 6.14 -2.10
CA VAL A 139 -0.98 5.56 -3.16
C VAL A 139 -1.81 5.21 -4.40
N TYR A 140 -2.88 4.43 -4.25
CA TYR A 140 -3.65 3.98 -5.42
C TYR A 140 -4.37 5.14 -6.11
N ALA A 141 -4.95 6.09 -5.35
CA ALA A 141 -5.58 7.26 -5.94
C ALA A 141 -4.56 8.17 -6.66
N TYR A 142 -3.38 8.38 -6.06
CA TYR A 142 -2.31 9.17 -6.67
C TYR A 142 -1.76 8.55 -7.96
N VAL A 143 -1.49 7.24 -7.95
CA VAL A 143 -1.00 6.52 -9.13
C VAL A 143 -2.05 6.52 -10.24
N GLU A 144 -3.32 6.34 -9.91
CA GLU A 144 -4.42 6.44 -10.87
C GLU A 144 -4.56 7.85 -11.45
N ASP A 145 -4.48 8.91 -10.62
CA ASP A 145 -4.53 10.28 -11.12
C ASP A 145 -3.31 10.61 -12.00
N CYS A 146 -2.12 10.10 -11.66
CA CYS A 146 -0.94 10.20 -12.53
C CYS A 146 -1.19 9.52 -13.88
N ARG A 147 -1.72 8.28 -13.87
CA ARG A 147 -2.06 7.52 -15.07
C ARG A 147 -3.04 8.29 -15.96
N ARG A 148 -4.14 8.80 -15.38
CA ARG A 148 -5.17 9.55 -16.11
C ARG A 148 -4.66 10.88 -16.68
N ALA A 149 -3.74 11.53 -15.98
CA ALA A 149 -3.11 12.76 -16.44
C ALA A 149 -1.94 12.54 -17.43
N GLY A 150 -1.55 11.28 -17.69
CA GLY A 150 -0.41 10.95 -18.54
C GLY A 150 0.94 11.40 -17.97
N VAL A 151 1.04 11.54 -16.64
CA VAL A 151 2.26 11.94 -15.94
C VAL A 151 2.85 10.79 -15.13
N ARG A 152 4.15 10.81 -14.90
CA ARG A 152 4.82 9.81 -14.07
C ARG A 152 4.61 10.12 -12.59
N PRO A 153 4.35 9.12 -11.72
CA PRO A 153 4.38 9.29 -10.28
C PRO A 153 5.74 9.86 -9.82
N SER A 154 5.70 10.83 -8.91
CA SER A 154 6.88 11.42 -8.31
C SER A 154 7.55 10.42 -7.37
N ILE A 155 8.82 10.08 -7.65
CA ILE A 155 9.58 9.19 -6.79
C ILE A 155 9.72 9.72 -5.36
N PHE A 156 9.81 11.03 -5.18
CA PHE A 156 9.91 11.65 -3.85
C PHE A 156 8.60 11.49 -3.06
N GLN A 157 7.44 11.59 -3.72
CA GLN A 157 6.14 11.41 -3.07
C GLN A 157 5.93 9.94 -2.69
N LEU A 158 6.28 9.02 -3.60
CA LEU A 158 6.23 7.58 -3.32
C LEU A 158 7.17 7.21 -2.18
N CYS A 159 8.42 7.68 -2.18
CA CYS A 159 9.37 7.44 -1.10
C CYS A 159 8.91 8.04 0.23
N LEU A 160 8.20 9.18 0.24
CA LEU A 160 7.63 9.72 1.47
C LEU A 160 6.62 8.74 2.07
N TRP A 161 5.70 8.19 1.26
CA TRP A 161 4.75 7.19 1.74
C TRP A 161 5.43 5.88 2.13
N LEU A 162 6.36 5.37 1.33
CA LEU A 162 7.15 4.18 1.67
C LEU A 162 7.81 4.32 3.05
N TYR A 163 8.46 5.47 3.32
CA TYR A 163 9.03 5.75 4.64
C TYR A 163 7.97 5.84 5.73
N VAL A 164 6.93 6.66 5.51
CA VAL A 164 5.91 6.95 6.52
C VAL A 164 5.12 5.71 6.90
N PHE A 165 4.96 4.76 5.99
CA PHE A 165 4.20 3.51 6.16
C PHE A 165 5.08 2.27 6.33
N ASP A 166 6.39 2.45 6.50
CA ASP A 166 7.33 1.39 6.89
C ASP A 166 7.47 0.24 5.87
N CYS A 167 7.39 0.63 4.59
CA CYS A 167 7.49 -0.22 3.41
C CYS A 167 8.73 0.18 2.61
N TYR A 168 9.63 -0.75 2.31
CA TYR A 168 10.92 -0.44 1.70
C TYR A 168 11.20 -1.35 0.50
N LEU A 169 11.84 -0.80 -0.53
CA LEU A 169 12.13 -1.52 -1.76
C LEU A 169 13.20 -2.59 -1.54
N ALA A 170 13.09 -3.71 -2.25
CA ALA A 170 14.14 -4.70 -2.29
C ALA A 170 15.27 -4.22 -3.21
N LEU A 171 16.47 -4.04 -2.66
CA LEU A 171 17.68 -3.68 -3.41
C LEU A 171 18.58 -4.90 -3.58
N PRO A 172 19.34 -4.98 -4.69
CA PRO A 172 20.34 -6.04 -4.85
C PRO A 172 21.48 -5.88 -3.83
N GLY A 173 22.03 -7.02 -3.37
CA GLY A 173 23.21 -7.05 -2.51
C GLY A 173 23.00 -7.83 -1.19
N PRO A 174 23.97 -7.79 -0.27
CA PRO A 174 23.90 -8.50 1.00
C PRO A 174 22.70 -8.03 1.84
N GLY A 175 21.86 -8.97 2.30
CA GLY A 175 20.53 -8.66 2.82
C GLY A 175 20.47 -7.55 3.87
N GLY A 176 21.30 -7.61 4.92
CA GLY A 176 21.31 -6.59 5.99
C GLY A 176 21.73 -5.20 5.49
N LEU A 177 22.77 -5.13 4.65
CA LEU A 177 23.25 -3.89 4.06
C LEU A 177 22.23 -3.30 3.09
N ALA A 178 21.65 -4.15 2.21
CA ALA A 178 20.65 -3.75 1.24
C ALA A 178 19.39 -3.16 1.91
N ARG A 179 18.95 -3.73 3.04
CA ARG A 179 17.83 -3.16 3.84
C ARG A 179 18.17 -1.79 4.40
N GLY A 180 19.34 -1.66 5.04
CA GLY A 180 19.78 -0.39 5.60
C GLY A 180 19.92 0.71 4.54
N VAL A 181 20.49 0.36 3.37
CA VAL A 181 20.60 1.28 2.23
C VAL A 181 19.22 1.65 1.68
N SER A 182 18.29 0.69 1.54
CA SER A 182 16.94 1.00 1.07
C SER A 182 16.19 1.91 2.04
N GLU A 183 16.24 1.63 3.34
CA GLU A 183 15.60 2.45 4.36
C GLU A 183 16.16 3.88 4.33
N TRP A 184 17.48 4.01 4.25
CA TRP A 184 18.15 5.30 4.15
C TRP A 184 17.79 6.06 2.87
N LEU A 185 17.81 5.42 1.70
CA LEU A 185 17.45 6.06 0.42
C LEU A 185 16.00 6.54 0.43
N VAL A 186 15.08 5.69 0.88
CA VAL A 186 13.65 6.01 1.00
C VAL A 186 13.45 7.20 1.96
N TRP A 187 14.17 7.24 3.09
CA TRP A 187 14.15 8.38 4.00
C TRP A 187 14.69 9.68 3.37
N VAL A 188 15.86 9.64 2.71
CA VAL A 188 16.44 10.83 2.07
C VAL A 188 15.50 11.37 1.00
N LEU A 189 15.05 10.52 0.08
CA LEU A 189 14.19 10.95 -1.03
C LEU A 189 12.81 11.40 -0.56
N GLY A 190 12.21 10.67 0.39
CA GLY A 190 10.87 10.96 0.89
C GLY A 190 10.82 12.13 1.86
N VAL A 191 11.62 12.08 2.92
CA VAL A 191 11.55 13.05 4.03
C VAL A 191 12.41 14.27 3.76
N VAL A 192 13.68 14.08 3.42
CA VAL A 192 14.59 15.21 3.24
C VAL A 192 14.25 15.97 1.97
N VAL A 193 14.14 15.28 0.83
CA VAL A 193 13.84 15.94 -0.45
C VAL A 193 12.34 16.19 -0.59
N GLY A 194 11.50 15.15 -0.55
CA GLY A 194 10.06 15.28 -0.76
C GLY A 194 9.37 16.22 0.23
N LYS A 195 9.39 15.88 1.52
CA LYS A 195 8.68 16.65 2.55
C LYS A 195 9.33 17.99 2.83
N ARG A 196 10.64 18.03 3.17
CA ARG A 196 11.29 19.26 3.66
C ARG A 196 11.65 20.25 2.55
N LEU A 197 12.12 19.80 1.39
CA LEU A 197 12.52 20.70 0.29
C LEU A 197 11.40 20.96 -0.71
N LEU A 198 10.58 19.96 -1.02
CA LEU A 198 9.53 20.06 -2.05
C LEU A 198 8.11 20.24 -1.48
N GLY A 199 7.93 20.18 -0.16
CA GLY A 199 6.62 20.41 0.49
C GLY A 199 5.58 19.32 0.25
N MET A 200 6.02 18.10 -0.05
CA MET A 200 5.14 16.93 -0.18
C MET A 200 4.49 16.56 1.14
N ARG A 201 3.31 15.92 1.06
CA ARG A 201 2.48 15.61 2.24
C ARG A 201 2.32 14.12 2.41
N GLU A 202 2.18 13.69 3.65
CA GLU A 202 1.93 12.31 4.05
C GLU A 202 0.52 11.86 3.68
N SER A 203 -0.40 12.79 3.53
CA SER A 203 -1.75 12.53 3.05
C SER A 203 -2.33 13.76 2.35
N TYR A 204 -3.24 13.50 1.43
CA TYR A 204 -4.05 14.51 0.74
C TYR A 204 -5.53 14.33 1.09
N PRO A 205 -6.26 15.42 1.42
CA PRO A 205 -7.68 15.35 1.78
C PRO A 205 -8.56 14.82 0.65
N GLU A 206 -8.12 14.94 -0.59
CA GLU A 206 -8.78 14.34 -1.76
C GLU A 206 -8.78 12.81 -1.68
N TYR A 207 -7.79 12.19 -1.03
CA TYR A 207 -7.60 10.74 -1.00
C TYR A 207 -8.00 10.12 0.33
N TYR A 208 -7.77 10.81 1.45
CA TYR A 208 -8.07 10.32 2.79
C TYR A 208 -8.65 11.42 3.68
N ALA A 209 -9.82 11.16 4.27
CA ALA A 209 -10.54 12.11 5.11
C ALA A 209 -10.20 12.01 6.61
N GLY A 210 -9.47 10.97 7.03
CA GLY A 210 -9.09 10.79 8.43
C GLY A 210 -7.97 11.73 8.88
N ASP A 211 -7.77 11.82 10.20
CA ASP A 211 -6.69 12.61 10.78
C ASP A 211 -5.35 11.89 10.64
N ILE A 212 -4.55 12.34 9.66
CA ILE A 212 -3.24 11.77 9.37
C ILE A 212 -2.27 11.89 10.57
N ASN A 213 -2.39 12.95 11.37
CA ASN A 213 -1.49 13.13 12.53
C ASN A 213 -1.81 12.11 13.63
N ARG A 214 -3.09 11.79 13.82
CA ARG A 214 -3.51 10.76 14.77
C ARG A 214 -3.02 9.37 14.38
N VAL A 215 -3.15 8.99 13.10
CA VAL A 215 -2.75 7.65 12.64
C VAL A 215 -1.23 7.48 12.55
N LEU A 216 -0.46 8.55 12.33
CA LEU A 216 1.00 8.50 12.32
C LEU A 216 1.63 8.72 13.70
N GLY A 217 1.00 9.53 14.57
CA GLY A 217 1.51 9.91 15.88
C GLY A 217 1.57 8.78 16.91
N GLY A 218 0.91 7.65 16.65
CA GLY A 218 0.97 6.46 17.52
C GLY A 218 2.38 5.87 17.70
N ARG A 219 3.31 6.13 16.77
CA ARG A 219 4.71 5.65 16.87
C ARG A 219 5.68 6.65 17.49
N ASP A 220 5.44 7.96 17.34
CA ASP A 220 6.36 8.97 17.87
C ASP A 220 6.30 9.08 19.40
N ALA A 221 5.23 8.58 20.03
CA ALA A 221 5.15 8.42 21.48
C ALA A 221 6.23 7.46 22.04
N GLY A 222 6.80 6.57 21.20
CA GLY A 222 7.90 5.67 21.58
C GLY A 222 9.29 6.08 21.05
N LYS A 223 9.40 7.19 20.30
CA LYS A 223 10.66 7.64 19.67
C LYS A 223 11.29 8.87 20.33
N LYS A 224 10.79 9.29 21.50
CA LYS A 224 11.33 10.43 22.26
C LYS A 224 12.52 10.10 23.18
N GLU A 225 12.99 8.86 23.24
CA GLU A 225 14.19 8.51 24.02
C GLU A 225 15.10 7.59 23.21
N LEU A 226 16.04 8.19 22.47
CA LEU A 226 17.41 7.72 22.24
C LEU A 226 18.21 8.76 21.45
#